data_AF-A0A1R2AQ84-F1
#
_entry.id   AF-A0A1R2AQ84-F1
#
_cell.length_a   1.000
_cell.length_b   1.000
_cell.length_c   1.000
_cell.angle_alpha   90.00
_cell.angle_beta   90.00
_cell.angle_gamma   90.00
#
_symmetry.space_group_name_H-M   'P 1'
#
loop_
_entity.id
_entity.type
_entity.pdbx_description
1 polymer ?
#
loop_
_entity_poly.entity_id
_entity_poly.type
_entity_poly.pdbx_seq_one_letter_code
_entity_poly.pdbx_strand_id
1 'polypeptide(L)'
;MVELFKAYESDFSKYYSSANKKLSAISQGKGNDALYNEVNRDIKDAEHWLKQMENQIYSMPSQQSSQYQKRIQRYNENIRAIKKNLEDEQDKKGKVQLFGKSATDPREKLLTNNEILQDSGEVLENTLKIGIESEQIAIETVNNLKKQRGQIVNINEKVNDVGHNVTKANRVIGVMDRRRIAIKLLMMGTIVLLVIAFCICLYIKLG
;
A
#
# COMPACT_ATOMS: atom_id res chain seq x y z
N MET A 1 -9.04 -6.52 12.22
CA MET A 1 -8.55 -6.13 10.87
C MET A 1 -7.25 -5.34 10.93
N VAL A 2 -7.17 -4.21 11.64
CA VAL A 2 -5.90 -3.44 11.77
C VAL A 2 -4.81 -4.19 12.53
N GLU A 3 -5.16 -5.01 13.52
CA GLU A 3 -4.18 -5.85 14.24
C GLU A 3 -3.53 -6.91 13.36
N LEU A 4 -4.27 -7.48 12.41
CA LEU A 4 -3.75 -8.49 11.48
C LEU A 4 -2.70 -7.87 10.53
N PHE A 5 -2.99 -6.65 10.06
CA PHE A 5 -2.03 -5.88 9.26
C PHE A 5 -0.77 -5.55 10.06
N LYS A 6 -0.90 -5.15 11.33
CA LYS A 6 0.25 -4.87 12.20
C LYS A 6 1.09 -6.12 12.48
N ALA A 7 0.46 -7.28 12.63
CA ALA A 7 1.16 -8.55 12.78
C ALA A 7 1.99 -8.86 11.52
N TYR A 8 1.38 -8.75 10.34
CA TYR A 8 2.08 -8.93 9.06
C TYR A 8 3.18 -7.90 8.82
N GLU A 9 2.97 -6.65 9.24
CA GLU A 9 3.98 -5.59 9.18
C GLU A 9 5.18 -5.89 10.09
N SER A 10 4.91 -6.44 11.28
CA SER A 10 5.98 -6.89 12.18
C SER A 10 6.77 -8.04 11.57
N ASP A 11 6.11 -9.02 10.96
CA ASP A 11 6.78 -10.17 10.35
C ASP A 11 7.58 -9.74 9.12
N PHE A 12 7.00 -8.90 8.24
CA PHE A 12 7.72 -8.26 7.14
C PHE A 12 8.98 -7.54 7.61
N SER A 13 8.88 -6.73 8.67
CA SER A 13 10.03 -5.97 9.19
C SER A 13 11.15 -6.88 9.71
N LYS A 14 10.82 -8.01 10.33
CA LYS A 14 11.82 -9.00 10.78
C LYS A 14 12.60 -9.58 9.60
N TYR A 15 11.90 -10.07 8.57
CA TYR A 15 12.54 -10.65 7.38
C TYR A 15 13.31 -9.59 6.58
N TYR A 16 12.77 -8.39 6.44
CA TYR A 16 13.45 -7.27 5.79
C TYR A 16 14.74 -6.87 6.53
N SER A 17 14.71 -6.76 7.86
CA SER A 17 15.90 -6.45 8.65
C SER A 17 16.94 -7.57 8.60
N SER A 18 16.50 -8.83 8.62
CA SER A 18 17.37 -10.00 8.46
C SER A 18 18.06 -9.99 7.10
N ALA A 19 17.31 -9.82 6.01
CA ALA A 19 17.83 -9.74 4.65
C ALA A 19 18.85 -8.60 4.51
N ASN A 20 18.55 -7.41 5.04
CA ASN A 20 19.45 -6.26 4.94
C ASN A 20 20.75 -6.43 5.73
N LYS A 21 20.69 -7.06 6.92
CA LYS A 21 21.88 -7.39 7.71
C LYS A 21 22.76 -8.42 7.00
N LYS A 22 22.16 -9.48 6.46
CA LYS A 22 22.87 -10.52 5.71
C LYS A 22 23.45 -9.97 4.40
N LEU A 23 22.73 -9.10 3.69
CA LEU A 23 23.22 -8.39 2.50
C LEU A 23 24.41 -7.47 2.85
N SER A 24 24.37 -6.78 3.99
CA SER A 24 25.50 -5.97 4.46
C SER A 24 26.71 -6.82 4.83
N ALA A 25 26.51 -8.06 5.29
CA ALA A 25 27.61 -9.00 5.54
C ALA A 25 28.21 -9.55 4.23
N ILE A 26 27.38 -9.73 3.20
CA ILE A 26 27.81 -10.11 1.85
C ILE A 26 28.68 -9.01 1.24
N SER A 27 28.26 -7.74 1.31
CA SER A 27 29.02 -6.62 0.76
C SER A 27 30.35 -6.35 1.49
N GLN A 28 30.51 -6.85 2.72
CA GLN A 28 31.78 -6.85 3.47
C GLN A 28 32.73 -8.01 3.08
N GLY A 29 32.41 -8.79 2.05
CA GLY A 29 33.28 -9.83 1.51
C GLY A 29 33.14 -11.21 2.17
N LYS A 30 32.13 -11.42 3.04
CA LYS A 30 31.81 -12.73 3.62
C LYS A 30 30.74 -13.49 2.81
N GLY A 31 30.67 -13.23 1.51
CA GLY A 31 29.64 -13.76 0.62
C GLY A 31 29.84 -15.24 0.26
N ASN A 32 29.29 -16.15 1.07
CA ASN A 32 29.17 -17.57 0.72
C ASN A 32 27.87 -17.83 -0.03
N ASP A 33 27.83 -18.81 -0.96
CA ASP A 33 26.62 -19.14 -1.72
C ASP A 33 25.44 -19.52 -0.81
N ALA A 34 25.72 -20.10 0.35
CA ALA A 34 24.72 -20.33 1.40
C ALA A 34 24.07 -19.03 1.92
N LEU A 35 24.85 -17.96 2.11
CA LEU A 35 24.34 -16.66 2.57
C LEU A 35 23.54 -15.95 1.47
N TYR A 36 23.94 -16.04 0.20
CA TYR A 36 23.15 -15.52 -0.92
C TYR A 36 21.80 -16.23 -1.02
N ASN A 37 21.79 -17.57 -0.89
CA ASN A 37 20.55 -18.35 -0.88
C ASN A 37 19.65 -18.00 0.32
N GLU A 38 20.26 -17.75 1.48
CA GLU A 38 19.55 -17.35 2.68
C GLU A 38 18.95 -15.94 2.56
N VAL A 39 19.68 -14.99 1.97
CA VAL A 39 19.15 -13.65 1.65
C VAL A 39 18.00 -13.75 0.65
N ASN A 40 18.15 -14.56 -0.40
CA ASN A 40 17.08 -14.80 -1.37
C ASN A 40 15.83 -15.42 -0.72
N ARG A 41 16.01 -16.30 0.26
CA ARG A 41 14.89 -16.86 1.03
C ARG A 41 14.21 -15.80 1.89
N ASP A 42 14.98 -15.01 2.63
CA ASP A 42 14.43 -13.93 3.46
C ASP A 42 13.70 -12.87 2.62
N ILE A 43 14.19 -12.57 1.40
CA ILE A 43 13.51 -11.68 0.45
C ILE A 43 12.18 -12.30 0.00
N LYS A 44 12.15 -13.59 -0.36
CA LYS A 44 10.92 -14.28 -0.76
C LYS A 44 9.89 -14.33 0.37
N ASP A 45 10.33 -14.55 1.60
CA ASP A 45 9.45 -14.54 2.77
C ASP A 45 8.92 -13.12 3.05
N ALA A 46 9.75 -12.09 2.89
CA ALA A 46 9.30 -10.70 2.96
C ALA A 46 8.26 -10.35 1.87
N GLU A 47 8.45 -10.83 0.64
CA GLU A 47 7.49 -10.68 -0.46
C GLU A 47 6.17 -11.41 -0.18
N HIS A 48 6.23 -12.59 0.44
CA HIS A 48 5.04 -13.31 0.86
C HIS A 48 4.20 -12.48 1.83
N TRP A 49 4.80 -11.94 2.89
CA TRP A 49 4.10 -11.11 3.86
C TRP A 49 3.59 -9.79 3.26
N LEU A 50 4.34 -9.21 2.32
CA LEU A 50 3.89 -8.02 1.59
C LEU A 50 2.64 -8.29 0.76
N LYS A 51 2.59 -9.43 0.06
CA LYS A 51 1.40 -9.87 -0.69
C LYS A 51 0.20 -10.12 0.23
N GLN A 52 0.42 -10.66 1.43
CA GLN A 52 -0.64 -10.81 2.44
C GLN A 52 -1.15 -9.44 2.92
N MET A 53 -0.26 -8.47 3.15
CA MET A 53 -0.64 -7.11 3.49
C MET A 53 -1.47 -6.45 2.36
N GLU A 54 -1.10 -6.65 1.10
CA GLU A 54 -1.86 -6.17 -0.08
C GLU A 54 -3.28 -6.75 -0.11
N ASN A 55 -3.42 -8.06 0.11
CA ASN A 55 -4.72 -8.73 0.20
C ASN A 55 -5.62 -8.15 1.31
N GLN A 56 -5.03 -7.78 2.46
CA GLN A 56 -5.78 -7.16 3.56
C GLN A 56 -6.19 -5.71 3.27
N ILE A 57 -5.56 -5.00 2.34
CA ILE A 57 -6.02 -3.64 1.98
C ILE A 57 -7.37 -3.69 1.27
N TYR A 58 -7.63 -4.73 0.47
CA TYR A 58 -8.92 -4.89 -0.22
C TYR A 58 -10.10 -5.12 0.72
N SER A 59 -9.86 -5.64 1.93
CA SER A 59 -10.88 -5.86 2.95
C SER A 59 -11.10 -4.65 3.88
N MET A 60 -10.32 -3.56 3.75
CA MET A 60 -10.40 -2.39 4.62
C MET A 60 -11.28 -1.23 4.06
N PRO A 61 -11.89 -0.40 4.93
CA PRO A 61 -12.60 0.82 4.53
C PRO A 61 -11.70 1.87 3.84
N SER A 62 -12.24 2.61 2.86
CA SER A 62 -11.46 3.43 1.91
C SER A 62 -10.57 4.53 2.51
N GLN A 63 -10.89 5.00 3.72
CA GLN A 63 -10.12 6.05 4.40
C GLN A 63 -8.82 5.51 5.04
N GLN A 64 -8.82 4.25 5.48
CA GLN A 64 -7.65 3.60 6.04
C GLN A 64 -6.79 2.97 4.94
N SER A 65 -7.42 2.43 3.89
CA SER A 65 -6.72 1.81 2.77
C SER A 65 -5.72 2.75 2.10
N SER A 66 -6.03 4.04 1.94
CA SER A 66 -5.12 5.02 1.32
C SER A 66 -3.81 5.21 2.10
N GLN A 67 -3.84 5.18 3.44
CA GLN A 67 -2.63 5.32 4.25
C GLN A 67 -1.76 4.05 4.19
N TYR A 68 -2.39 2.88 4.28
CA TYR A 68 -1.69 1.60 4.21
C TYR A 68 -1.16 1.32 2.80
N GLN A 69 -1.84 1.76 1.75
CA GLN A 69 -1.38 1.62 0.36
C GLN A 69 -0.08 2.39 0.11
N LYS A 70 0.06 3.61 0.66
CA LYS A 70 1.32 4.36 0.61
C LYS A 70 2.46 3.69 1.39
N ARG A 71 2.15 2.92 2.45
CA ARG A 71 3.15 2.14 3.19
C ARG A 71 3.59 0.92 2.39
N ILE A 72 2.65 0.18 1.80
CA ILE A 72 2.95 -0.96 0.93
C ILE A 72 3.80 -0.55 -0.27
N GLN A 73 3.50 0.59 -0.91
CA GLN A 73 4.32 1.10 -2.01
C GLN A 73 5.78 1.32 -1.59
N ARG A 74 6.00 1.92 -0.42
CA ARG A 74 7.36 2.08 0.14
C ARG A 74 8.03 0.75 0.44
N TYR A 75 7.29 -0.22 0.97
CA TYR A 75 7.83 -1.56 1.20
C TYR A 75 8.20 -2.27 -0.10
N ASN A 76 7.42 -2.10 -1.17
CA ASN A 76 7.76 -2.59 -2.51
C ASN A 76 9.05 -1.95 -3.06
N GLU A 77 9.22 -0.63 -2.92
CA GLU A 77 10.46 0.06 -3.30
C GLU A 77 11.67 -0.46 -2.50
N ASN A 78 11.49 -0.68 -1.20
CA ASN A 78 12.54 -1.22 -0.33
C ASN A 78 12.96 -2.65 -0.71
N ILE A 79 12.01 -3.54 -1.05
CA ILE A 79 12.33 -4.89 -1.55
C ILE A 79 13.09 -4.81 -2.87
N ARG A 80 12.66 -3.96 -3.80
CA ARG A 80 13.35 -3.76 -5.10
C ARG A 80 14.78 -3.30 -4.91
N ALA A 81 15.03 -2.38 -3.98
CA ALA A 81 16.37 -1.91 -3.66
C ALA A 81 17.27 -3.05 -3.13
N ILE A 82 16.77 -3.89 -2.23
CA ILE A 82 17.53 -5.04 -1.71
C ILE A 82 17.82 -6.06 -2.81
N LYS A 83 16.85 -6.36 -3.69
CA LYS A 83 17.04 -7.26 -4.83
C LYS A 83 18.14 -6.77 -5.76
N LYS A 84 18.07 -5.50 -6.15
CA LYS A 84 19.09 -4.89 -7.01
C LYS A 84 20.48 -4.94 -6.38
N ASN A 85 20.59 -4.60 -5.10
CA ASN A 85 21.87 -4.66 -4.39
C ASN A 85 22.42 -6.11 -4.30
N LEU A 86 21.56 -7.12 -4.18
CA LEU A 86 21.99 -8.51 -4.18
C LEU A 86 22.54 -8.92 -5.55
N GLU A 87 21.85 -8.52 -6.62
CA GLU A 87 22.24 -8.77 -8.02
C GLU A 87 23.58 -8.09 -8.34
N ASP A 88 23.75 -6.82 -7.97
CA ASP A 88 25.01 -6.09 -8.11
C ASP A 88 26.18 -6.77 -7.37
N GLU A 89 25.94 -7.38 -6.20
CA GLU A 89 26.95 -8.12 -5.45
C GLU A 89 27.24 -9.51 -6.05
N GLN A 90 26.26 -10.15 -6.70
CA GLN A 90 26.46 -11.40 -7.43
C GLN A 90 27.28 -11.17 -8.71
N ASP A 91 27.00 -10.08 -9.44
CA ASP A 91 27.74 -9.71 -10.65
C ASP A 91 29.20 -9.38 -10.36
N LYS A 92 29.48 -8.67 -9.25
CA LYS A 92 30.85 -8.43 -8.78
C LYS A 92 31.59 -9.74 -8.52
N LYS A 93 30.95 -10.72 -7.88
CA LYS A 93 31.54 -12.05 -7.64
C LYS A 93 31.82 -12.80 -8.94
N GLY A 94 30.87 -12.80 -9.88
CA GLY A 94 31.04 -13.42 -11.20
C GLY A 94 32.20 -12.81 -11.97
N LYS A 95 32.30 -11.47 -11.99
CA LYS A 95 33.38 -10.75 -12.67
C LYS A 95 34.76 -11.01 -12.05
N VAL A 96 34.85 -11.08 -10.72
CA VAL A 96 36.11 -11.41 -10.01
C VAL A 96 36.55 -12.84 -10.28
N GLN A 97 35.64 -13.81 -10.31
CA GLN A 97 35.97 -15.20 -10.63
C GLN A 97 36.41 -15.37 -12.10
N LEU A 98 35.77 -14.66 -13.03
CA LEU A 98 36.07 -14.71 -14.45
C LEU A 98 37.42 -14.03 -14.78
N PHE A 99 37.75 -12.95 -14.08
CA PHE A 99 39.05 -12.27 -14.22
C PHE A 99 40.19 -12.99 -13.48
N GLY A 100 39.90 -13.62 -12.34
CA GLY A 100 40.87 -14.39 -11.55
C GLY A 100 41.36 -15.67 -12.23
N LYS A 101 40.55 -16.26 -13.12
CA LYS A 101 40.89 -17.47 -13.89
C LYS A 101 41.61 -17.19 -15.22
N SER A 102 41.67 -15.93 -15.66
CA SER A 102 42.24 -15.52 -16.97
C SER A 102 43.78 -15.40 -17.02
N ALA A 103 44.49 -15.76 -15.94
CA ALA A 103 45.91 -15.44 -15.79
C ALA A 103 46.91 -16.50 -16.31
N THR A 104 46.51 -17.71 -16.74
CA THR A 104 47.49 -18.81 -16.87
C THR A 104 47.79 -19.43 -18.25
N ASP A 105 47.03 -19.21 -19.34
CA ASP A 105 47.43 -19.86 -20.61
C ASP A 105 46.96 -19.15 -21.92
N PRO A 106 47.86 -18.79 -22.86
CA PRO A 106 47.49 -18.16 -24.14
C PRO A 106 46.72 -19.07 -25.12
N ARG A 107 46.79 -20.39 -24.98
CA ARG A 107 46.14 -21.35 -25.90
C ARG A 107 44.71 -21.71 -25.49
N GLU A 108 44.43 -21.78 -24.20
CA GLU A 108 43.06 -21.83 -23.68
C GLU A 108 42.31 -20.55 -24.08
N LYS A 109 42.95 -19.37 -23.96
CA LYS A 109 42.35 -18.06 -24.29
C LYS A 109 41.62 -18.01 -25.64
N LEU A 110 42.09 -18.66 -26.71
CA LEU A 110 41.43 -18.56 -28.02
C LEU A 110 40.19 -19.47 -28.12
N LEU A 111 40.23 -20.65 -27.49
CA LEU A 111 39.06 -21.54 -27.41
C LEU A 111 38.01 -20.98 -26.44
N THR A 112 38.45 -20.46 -25.28
CA THR A 112 37.52 -19.82 -24.32
C THR A 112 36.98 -18.49 -24.86
N ASN A 113 37.74 -17.70 -25.64
CA ASN A 113 37.18 -16.46 -26.21
C ASN A 113 36.04 -16.75 -27.21
N ASN A 114 36.10 -17.83 -27.97
CA ASN A 114 35.03 -18.18 -28.92
C ASN A 114 33.79 -18.70 -28.18
N GLU A 115 33.99 -19.56 -27.19
CA GLU A 115 32.92 -20.08 -26.33
C GLU A 115 32.27 -18.97 -25.50
N ILE A 116 33.06 -18.04 -24.94
CA ILE A 116 32.57 -16.86 -24.22
C ILE A 116 31.84 -15.90 -25.16
N LEU A 117 32.25 -15.76 -26.42
CA LEU A 117 31.54 -14.93 -27.40
C LEU A 117 30.16 -15.51 -27.75
N GLN A 118 30.09 -16.83 -27.92
CA GLN A 118 28.83 -17.52 -28.20
C GLN A 118 27.89 -17.46 -26.98
N ASP A 119 28.42 -17.73 -25.79
CA ASP A 119 27.67 -17.68 -24.52
C ASP A 119 27.25 -16.24 -24.17
N SER A 120 28.12 -15.25 -24.39
CA SER A 120 27.78 -13.83 -24.24
C SER A 120 26.72 -13.38 -25.26
N GLY A 121 26.70 -13.96 -26.45
CA GLY A 121 25.67 -13.71 -27.46
C GLY A 121 24.30 -14.21 -27.00
N GLU A 122 24.23 -15.43 -26.48
CA GLU A 122 23.01 -16.02 -25.94
C GLU A 122 22.50 -15.27 -24.69
N VAL A 123 23.41 -14.89 -23.79
CA VAL A 123 23.08 -14.07 -22.61
C VAL A 123 22.58 -12.68 -23.03
N LEU A 124 23.18 -12.06 -24.05
CA LEU A 124 22.75 -10.74 -24.53
C LEU A 124 21.38 -10.81 -25.19
N GLU A 125 21.11 -11.85 -25.99
CA GLU A 125 19.80 -12.08 -26.60
C GLU A 125 18.71 -12.31 -25.54
N ASN A 126 19.01 -13.12 -24.53
CA ASN A 126 18.13 -13.31 -23.38
C ASN A 126 17.93 -12.02 -22.59
N THR A 127 18.97 -11.21 -22.39
CA THR A 127 18.87 -9.92 -21.70
C THR A 127 18.02 -8.93 -22.47
N LEU A 128 18.15 -8.88 -23.80
CA LEU A 128 17.31 -8.07 -24.67
C LEU A 128 15.85 -8.49 -24.58
N LYS A 129 15.57 -9.81 -24.61
CA LYS A 129 14.23 -10.34 -24.46
C LYS A 129 13.61 -10.01 -23.10
N ILE A 130 14.37 -10.21 -22.02
CA ILE A 130 13.93 -9.87 -20.65
C ILE A 130 13.73 -8.35 -20.52
N GLY A 131 14.57 -7.54 -21.14
CA GLY A 131 14.44 -6.09 -21.16
C GLY A 131 13.13 -5.63 -21.80
N ILE A 132 12.76 -6.23 -22.94
CA ILE A 132 11.51 -5.96 -23.64
C ILE A 132 10.30 -6.41 -22.80
N GLU A 133 10.35 -7.61 -22.22
CA GLU A 133 9.30 -8.11 -21.32
C GLU A 133 9.14 -7.20 -20.09
N SER A 134 10.25 -6.72 -19.53
CA SER A 134 10.25 -5.79 -18.40
C SER A 134 9.71 -4.41 -18.79
N GLU A 135 9.99 -3.91 -19.99
CA GLU A 135 9.41 -2.67 -20.50
C GLU A 135 7.89 -2.79 -20.63
N GLN A 136 7.41 -3.93 -21.13
CA GLN A 136 5.99 -4.20 -21.27
C GLN A 136 5.27 -4.26 -19.91
N ILE A 137 5.88 -4.92 -18.91
CA ILE A 137 5.37 -4.94 -17.53
C ILE A 137 5.40 -3.53 -16.91
N ALA A 138 6.44 -2.73 -17.19
CA ALA A 138 6.54 -1.36 -16.71
C ALA A 138 5.43 -0.47 -17.30
N ILE A 139 5.17 -0.59 -18.60
CA ILE A 139 4.07 0.11 -19.28
C ILE A 139 2.72 -0.28 -18.68
N GLU A 140 2.48 -1.57 -18.47
CA GLU A 140 1.25 -2.06 -17.84
C GLU A 140 1.09 -1.52 -16.40
N THR A 141 2.18 -1.50 -15.63
CA THR A 141 2.20 -0.95 -14.28
C THR A 141 1.87 0.55 -14.28
N VAL A 142 2.46 1.33 -15.19
CA VAL A 142 2.18 2.77 -15.34
C VAL A 142 0.72 3.01 -15.73
N ASN A 143 0.17 2.20 -16.63
CA ASN A 143 -1.24 2.28 -17.01
C ASN A 143 -2.18 1.96 -15.83
N ASN A 144 -1.85 0.93 -15.03
CA ASN A 144 -2.58 0.60 -13.82
C ASN A 144 -2.50 1.70 -12.76
N LEU A 145 -1.34 2.32 -12.55
CA LEU A 145 -1.18 3.49 -11.68
C LEU A 145 -2.01 4.69 -12.15
N LYS A 146 -2.06 4.93 -13.47
CA LYS A 146 -2.88 5.99 -14.07
C LYS A 146 -4.37 5.73 -13.87
N LYS A 147 -4.82 4.48 -14.03
CA LYS A 147 -6.21 4.06 -13.75
C LYS A 147 -6.56 4.20 -12.27
N GLN A 148 -5.66 3.84 -11.37
CA GLN A 148 -5.83 4.04 -9.92
C GLN A 148 -5.88 5.54 -9.56
N ARG A 149 -5.06 6.40 -10.18
CA ARG A 149 -5.14 7.86 -9.99
C ARG A 149 -6.52 8.42 -10.40
N GLY A 150 -7.09 7.94 -11.51
CA GLY A 150 -8.44 8.30 -11.93
C GLY A 150 -9.51 7.93 -10.90
N GLN A 151 -9.40 6.76 -10.26
CA GLN A 151 -10.32 6.36 -9.19
C GLN A 151 -10.18 7.23 -7.93
N ILE A 152 -8.97 7.67 -7.57
CA ILE A 152 -8.75 8.59 -6.44
C ILE A 152 -9.37 9.97 -6.70
N VAL A 153 -9.34 10.47 -7.93
CA VAL A 153 -10.00 11.74 -8.31
C VAL A 153 -11.52 11.61 -8.18
N ASN A 154 -12.10 10.51 -8.67
CA ASN A 154 -13.55 10.26 -8.52
C ASN A 154 -14.00 10.11 -7.06
N ILE A 155 -13.16 9.58 -6.17
CA ILE A 155 -13.48 9.49 -4.74
C ILE A 155 -13.52 10.88 -4.10
N ASN A 156 -12.63 11.80 -4.49
CA ASN A 156 -12.68 13.19 -4.00
C ASN A 156 -13.94 13.92 -4.45
N GLU A 157 -14.39 13.71 -5.69
CA GLU A 157 -15.66 14.27 -6.17
C GLU A 157 -16.86 13.68 -5.40
N LYS A 158 -16.86 12.36 -5.15
CA LYS A 158 -17.92 11.71 -4.37
C LYS A 158 -17.93 12.12 -2.89
N VAL A 159 -16.77 12.39 -2.29
CA VAL A 159 -16.65 12.92 -0.92
C VAL A 159 -17.15 14.36 -0.84
N ASN A 160 -16.89 15.19 -1.85
CA ASN A 160 -17.44 16.54 -1.93
C ASN A 160 -18.98 16.54 -2.08
N ASP A 161 -19.51 15.60 -2.86
CA ASP A 161 -20.96 15.41 -3.06
C ASP A 161 -21.67 14.91 -1.77
N VAL A 162 -21.00 14.06 -0.98
CA VAL A 162 -21.48 13.68 0.36
C VAL A 162 -21.52 14.89 1.32
N GLY A 163 -20.55 15.81 1.23
CA GLY A 163 -20.58 17.08 1.97
C GLY A 163 -21.80 17.96 1.63
N HIS A 164 -22.21 17.95 0.36
CA HIS A 164 -23.39 18.67 -0.11
C HIS A 164 -24.71 18.06 0.41
N ASN A 165 -24.77 16.74 0.56
CA ASN A 165 -25.94 16.03 1.09
C ASN A 165 -26.07 16.15 2.62
N VAL A 166 -24.94 16.21 3.35
CA VAL A 166 -24.94 16.52 4.79
C VAL A 166 -25.43 17.95 5.07
N THR A 167 -25.06 18.91 4.21
CA THR A 167 -25.54 20.30 4.33
C THR A 167 -27.05 20.39 4.09
N LYS A 168 -27.60 19.62 3.14
CA LYS A 168 -29.06 19.52 2.92
C LYS A 168 -29.77 18.87 4.11
N ALA A 169 -29.21 17.80 4.69
CA ALA A 169 -29.76 17.14 5.87
C ALA A 169 -29.81 18.08 7.08
N ASN A 170 -28.74 18.83 7.36
CA ASN A 170 -28.69 19.82 8.45
C ASN A 170 -29.71 20.95 8.25
N ARG A 171 -29.94 21.39 7.00
CA ARG A 171 -30.97 22.40 6.70
C ARG A 171 -32.38 21.89 6.96
N VAL A 172 -32.67 20.64 6.60
CA VAL A 172 -33.98 20.01 6.87
C VAL A 172 -34.20 19.82 8.37
N ILE A 173 -33.18 19.34 9.10
CA ILE A 173 -33.24 19.16 10.55
C ILE A 173 -33.49 20.50 11.25
N GLY A 174 -32.82 21.59 10.84
CA GLY A 174 -33.05 22.93 11.41
C GLY A 174 -34.47 23.46 11.19
N VAL A 175 -35.09 23.16 10.05
CA VAL A 175 -36.51 23.51 9.80
C VAL A 175 -37.45 22.66 10.66
N MET A 176 -37.14 21.37 10.87
CA MET A 176 -37.92 20.50 11.75
C MET A 176 -37.84 20.92 13.21
N ASP A 177 -36.68 21.39 13.68
CA ASP A 177 -36.50 21.80 15.07
C ASP A 177 -37.25 23.11 15.39
N ARG A 178 -37.24 24.08 14.48
CA ARG A 178 -38.06 25.31 14.61
C ARG A 178 -39.56 24.99 14.64
N ARG A 179 -40.04 24.07 13.79
CA ARG A 179 -41.45 23.62 13.78
C ARG A 179 -41.82 22.94 15.10
N ARG A 180 -40.93 22.15 15.70
CA ARG A 180 -41.14 21.48 16.99
C ARG A 180 -41.36 22.49 18.13
N ILE A 181 -40.57 23.57 18.15
CA ILE A 181 -40.69 24.62 19.18
C ILE A 181 -42.04 25.34 19.05
N ALA A 182 -42.45 25.71 17.83
CA ALA A 182 -43.74 26.37 17.60
C ALA A 182 -44.94 25.52 18.04
N ILE A 183 -44.92 24.22 17.72
CA ILE A 183 -45.97 23.28 18.13
C ILE A 183 -46.01 23.12 19.66
N LYS A 184 -44.85 23.04 20.33
CA LYS A 184 -44.78 22.99 21.79
C LYS A 184 -45.36 24.25 22.44
N LEU A 185 -45.11 25.43 21.87
CA LEU A 185 -45.63 26.70 22.39
C LEU A 185 -47.16 26.77 22.27
N LEU A 186 -47.72 26.40 21.11
CA LEU A 186 -49.17 26.33 20.92
C LEU A 186 -49.84 25.36 21.89
N MET A 187 -49.24 24.19 22.11
CA MET A 187 -49.72 23.19 23.07
C MET A 187 -49.73 23.72 24.50
N MET A 188 -48.67 24.44 24.92
CA MET A 188 -48.62 25.04 26.26
C MET A 188 -49.71 26.10 26.42
N GLY A 189 -49.97 26.90 25.38
CA GLY A 189 -51.02 27.93 25.39
C GLY A 189 -52.42 27.39 25.60
N THR A 190 -52.80 26.28 24.93
CA THR A 190 -54.14 25.68 25.10
C THR A 190 -54.34 25.08 26.49
N ILE A 191 -53.29 24.47 27.07
CA ILE A 191 -53.33 23.95 28.44
C ILE A 191 -53.57 25.08 29.44
N VAL A 192 -52.81 26.18 29.33
CA VAL A 192 -52.97 27.34 30.22
C VAL A 192 -54.37 27.94 30.11
N LEU A 193 -54.90 28.08 28.89
CA LEU A 193 -56.24 28.59 28.66
C LEU A 193 -57.32 27.71 29.32
N LEU A 194 -57.20 26.38 29.21
CA LEU A 194 -58.11 25.44 29.85
C LEU A 194 -58.08 25.54 31.38
N VAL A 195 -56.89 25.67 31.98
CA VAL A 195 -56.75 25.83 33.44
C VAL A 195 -57.41 27.13 33.90
N ILE A 196 -57.19 28.23 33.18
CA ILE A 196 -57.83 29.52 33.51
C ILE A 196 -59.36 29.41 33.42
N ALA A 197 -59.89 28.83 32.34
CA ALA A 197 -61.33 28.63 32.18
C ALA A 197 -61.93 27.77 33.31
N PHE A 198 -61.21 26.71 33.72
CA PHE A 198 -61.62 25.86 34.84
C PHE A 198 -61.63 26.62 36.17
N CYS A 199 -60.60 27.41 36.45
CA CYS A 199 -60.54 28.27 37.64
C CYS A 199 -61.68 29.28 37.69
N ILE A 200 -62.02 29.90 36.55
CA ILE A 200 -63.15 30.84 36.45
C ILE A 200 -64.48 30.12 36.72
N CYS A 201 -64.70 28.94 36.13
CA CYS A 201 -65.89 28.14 36.39
C CYS A 201 -66.05 27.77 37.87
N LEU A 202 -64.95 27.40 38.55
CA LEU A 202 -64.98 27.12 39.98
C LEU A 202 -65.31 28.38 40.79
N TYR A 203 -64.75 29.53 40.43
CA TYR A 203 -65.03 30.80 41.10
C TYR A 203 -66.52 31.16 41.03
N ILE A 204 -67.15 31.03 39.85
CA ILE A 204 -68.58 31.33 39.65
C ILE A 204 -69.49 30.31 40.36
N LYS A 205 -69.04 29.06 40.54
CA LYS A 205 -69.87 28.02 41.16
C LYS A 205 -69.74 27.98 42.68
N LEU A 206 -68.63 28.44 43.23
CA LEU A 206 -68.32 28.40 44.67
C LEU A 206 -68.54 29.75 45.37
N GLY A 207 -68.57 30.86 44.63
CA GLY A 207 -69.04 32.17 45.08
C GLY A 207 -70.50 32.39 44.70
#